data_AF-A0A0F8I4T4-F1
#
_entry.id   AF-A0A0F8I4T4-F1
#
_cell.length_a   1.000
_cell.length_b   1.000
_cell.length_c   1.000
_cell.angle_alpha   90.00
_cell.angle_beta   90.00
_cell.angle_gamma   90.00
#
_symmetry.space_group_name_H-M   'P 1'
#
loop_
_entity.id
_entity.type
_entity.pdbx_description
1 polymer ?
#
loop_
_entity_poly.entity_id
_entity_poly.type
_entity_poly.pdbx_seq_one_letter_code
_entity_poly.pdbx_strand_id
1 'polypeptide(L)' 'NRLFLDLPVTTLVDCGPESMNGEYMSLLPTVEAAAIEDGQLVLYPGNEGDKMFFINGGKAER' A
#
# COMPACT_ATOMS: atom_id res chain seq x y z
N ASN A 1 -15.59 3.15 -8.27
CA ASN A 1 -14.25 3.29 -7.66
C ASN A 1 -13.25 2.48 -8.44
N ARG A 2 -12.31 3.14 -9.10
CA ARG A 2 -11.14 2.50 -9.72
C ARG A 2 -9.91 3.17 -9.12
N LEU A 3 -9.06 2.41 -8.46
CA LEU A 3 -7.76 2.86 -7.98
C LEU A 3 -6.75 2.45 -9.05
N PHE A 4 -6.00 3.41 -9.57
CA PHE A 4 -4.88 3.16 -10.47
C PHE A 4 -3.61 3.53 -9.72
N LEU A 5 -2.68 2.60 -9.64
CA LEU A 5 -1.38 2.79 -8.99
C LEU A 5 -0.33 2.78 -10.09
N ASP A 6 0.34 3.92 -10.27
CA ASP A 6 1.54 3.99 -11.10
C ASP A 6 2.73 3.41 -10.34
N LEU A 7 3.85 3.21 -11.05
CA LEU A 7 5.08 2.72 -10.43
C LEU A 7 5.49 3.63 -9.25
N PRO A 8 5.77 3.04 -8.08
CA PRO A 8 6.15 3.83 -6.93
C PRO A 8 7.47 4.56 -7.17
N VAL A 9 7.50 5.85 -6.81
CA VAL A 9 8.72 6.65 -6.79
C VAL A 9 9.12 6.84 -5.33
N THR A 10 10.37 6.53 -5.02
CA THR A 10 10.90 6.67 -3.66
C THR A 10 12.13 7.57 -3.63
N THR A 11 12.36 8.20 -2.48
CA THR A 11 13.61 8.92 -2.21
C THR A 11 14.64 7.96 -1.63
N LEU A 12 15.93 8.28 -1.71
CA LEU A 12 17.01 7.42 -1.18
C LEU A 12 17.08 7.40 0.37
N VAL A 13 16.04 7.86 1.07
CA VAL A 13 15.99 7.88 2.52
C VAL A 13 15.74 6.45 3.01
N ASP A 14 16.68 5.95 3.81
CA ASP A 14 16.55 4.67 4.50
C ASP A 14 16.12 4.92 5.95
N CYS A 15 14.95 4.41 6.32
CA CYS A 15 14.42 4.48 7.68
C CYS A 15 14.92 3.33 8.57
N GLY A 16 15.87 2.52 8.09
CA GLY A 16 16.49 1.41 8.79
C GLY A 16 15.84 0.05 8.45
N PRO A 17 16.47 -1.06 8.89
CA PRO A 17 16.08 -2.42 8.50
C PRO A 17 14.69 -2.85 8.98
N GLU A 18 14.17 -2.20 10.02
CA GLU A 18 12.81 -2.44 10.54
C GLU A 18 11.73 -1.73 9.72
N SER A 19 12.11 -0.93 8.72
CA SER A 19 11.16 -0.29 7.82
C SER A 19 10.56 -1.30 6.84
N MET A 20 9.24 -1.25 6.68
CA MET A 20 8.53 -2.04 5.66
C MET A 20 8.68 -1.50 4.23
N ASN A 21 9.53 -0.49 3.99
CA ASN A 21 9.66 0.15 2.68
C ASN A 21 10.00 -0.86 1.56
N GLY A 22 10.91 -1.80 1.80
CA GLY A 22 11.27 -2.81 0.80
C GLY A 22 10.09 -3.71 0.38
N GLU A 23 9.32 -4.17 1.36
CA GLU A 23 8.13 -5.02 1.15
C GLU A 23 6.98 -4.24 0.52
N TYR A 24 6.75 -3.00 0.97
CA TYR A 24 5.76 -2.12 0.37
C TYR A 24 6.07 -1.85 -1.11
N MET A 25 7.33 -1.56 -1.45
CA MET A 25 7.75 -1.28 -2.83
C MET A 25 7.70 -2.51 -3.74
N SER A 26 7.82 -3.72 -3.19
CA SER A 26 7.70 -4.96 -3.98
C SER A 26 6.23 -5.37 -4.22
N LEU A 27 5.34 -5.12 -3.26
CA LEU A 27 3.93 -5.48 -3.35
C LEU A 27 3.08 -4.46 -4.12
N LEU A 28 3.38 -3.16 -4.01
CA LEU A 28 2.53 -2.13 -4.63
C LEU A 28 2.38 -2.29 -6.16
N PRO A 29 3.43 -2.60 -6.94
CA PRO A 29 3.31 -2.79 -8.39
C PRO A 29 2.49 -4.01 -8.80
N THR A 30 2.23 -4.95 -7.90
CA THR A 30 1.50 -6.19 -8.17
C THR A 30 0.03 -6.11 -7.74
N VAL A 31 -0.44 -4.96 -7.24
CA VAL A 31 -1.83 -4.76 -6.84
C VAL A 31 -2.75 -4.84 -8.06
N GLU A 32 -3.67 -5.80 -8.04
CA GLU A 32 -4.65 -6.01 -9.10
C GLU A 32 -6.05 -5.50 -8.71
N ALA A 33 -6.33 -5.47 -7.40
CA ALA A 33 -7.62 -5.02 -6.89
C ALA A 33 -7.49 -4.22 -5.59
N ALA A 34 -8.50 -3.40 -5.34
CA ALA A 34 -8.63 -2.61 -4.12
C ALA A 34 -10.09 -2.58 -3.67
N ALA A 35 -10.31 -2.68 -2.36
CA ALA A 35 -11.62 -2.62 -1.74
C ALA A 35 -11.60 -1.77 -0.47
N ILE A 36 -12.78 -1.33 -0.03
CA ILE A 36 -12.98 -0.84 1.33
C ILE A 36 -13.71 -1.92 2.11
N GLU A 37 -13.06 -2.45 3.15
CA GLU A 37 -13.57 -3.53 4.00
C GLU A 37 -13.48 -3.09 5.45
N ASP A 38 -14.60 -3.14 6.18
CA ASP A 38 -14.68 -2.70 7.58
C ASP A 38 -14.11 -1.29 7.83
N GLY A 39 -14.27 -0.39 6.85
CA GLY A 39 -13.77 0.99 6.91
C GLY A 39 -12.27 1.15 6.63
N GLN A 40 -11.58 0.07 6.25
CA GLN A 40 -10.17 0.07 5.90
C GLN A 40 -10.00 -0.07 4.39
N LEU A 41 -8.97 0.56 3.83
CA LEU A 41 -8.57 0.28 2.46
C LEU A 41 -7.75 -1.02 2.45
N VAL A 42 -8.19 -1.98 1.65
CA VAL A 42 -7.51 -3.26 1.44
C VAL A 42 -7.02 -3.31 0.00
N LEU A 43 -5.72 -3.53 -0.18
CA LEU A 43 -5.12 -3.79 -1.49
C LEU A 43 -4.83 -5.27 -1.63
N TYR A 44 -5.08 -5.78 -2.83
CA TYR A 44 -4.94 -7.18 -3.21
C TYR A 44 -3.85 -7.31 -4.27
N PRO A 45 -2.61 -7.64 -3.87
CA PRO A 45 -1.57 -8.10 -4.78
C PRO A 45 -2.01 -9.36 -5.54
N GLY A 46 -1.52 -9.56 -6.76
CA GLY A 46 -1.86 -10.73 -7.61
C GLY A 46 -1.40 -12.09 -7.08
N ASN A 47 -0.76 -12.13 -5.91
CA ASN A 47 -0.42 -13.37 -5.22
C ASN A 47 -1.54 -13.74 -4.23
N GLU A 48 -2.04 -14.97 -4.36
CA GLU A 48 -3.14 -15.46 -3.53
C GLU A 48 -2.74 -15.53 -2.05
N GLY A 49 -3.39 -14.73 -1.21
CA GLY A 49 -3.16 -14.69 0.25
C GLY A 49 -2.50 -13.41 0.76
N ASP A 50 -1.78 -12.69 -0.10
CA ASP A 50 -1.17 -11.41 0.28
C ASP A 50 -2.24 -10.31 0.33
N LYS A 51 -2.18 -9.47 1.38
CA LYS A 51 -3.08 -8.32 1.55
C LYS A 51 -2.34 -7.19 2.24
N MET A 52 -2.56 -5.96 1.78
CA MET A 52 -2.12 -4.76 2.50
C MET A 52 -3.33 -4.02 3.08
N PHE A 53 -3.30 -3.79 4.39
CA PHE A 53 -4.36 -3.10 5.12
C PHE A 53 -3.95 -1.67 5.46
N PHE A 54 -4.80 -0.70 5.13
CA PHE A 54 -4.59 0.71 5.41
C PHE A 54 -5.74 1.22 6.27
N ILE A 55 -5.40 1.66 7.48
CA ILE A 55 -6.33 2.34 8.38
C ILE A 55 -6.40 3.83 8.03
N ASN A 56 -7.58 4.44 8.20
CA ASN A 56 -7.72 5.88 8.04
C ASN A 56 -6.99 6.59 9.20
N GLY A 57 -5.89 7.28 8.90
CA GLY A 57 -5.08 8.02 9.86
C GLY A 57 -5.73 9.31 10.40
N GLY A 58 -6.96 9.62 9.99
CA GLY A 58 -7.68 10.83 10.36
C GLY A 58 -7.61 11.91 9.28
N LYS A 59 -8.05 13.13 9.64
CA LYS A 59 -7.98 14.27 8.72
C LYS A 59 -6.52 14.67 8.53
N ALA A 60 -6.09 14.82 7.28
CA ALA A 60 -4.81 15.43 6.98
C ALA A 60 -4.81 16.87 7.51
N GLU A 61 -3.85 17.21 8.35
CA GLU A 61 -3.57 18.60 8.71
C GLU A 61 -2.93 19.30 7.51
N ARG A 62 -3.23 20.60 7.38
CA ARG A 62 -2.90 21.40 6.20
C ARG A 62 -1.66 22.24 6.40
#